data_AF-Q6AJ29-F1
#
_entry.id   AF-Q6AJ29-F1
#
_cell.length_a   1.000
_cell.length_b   1.000
_cell.length_c   1.000
_cell.angle_alpha   90.00
_cell.angle_beta   90.00
_cell.angle_gamma   90.00
#
_symmetry.space_group_name_H-M   'P 1'
#
loop_
_entity.id
_entity.type
_entity.pdbx_description
1 polymer ?
#
loop_
_entity_poly.entity_id
_entity_poly.type
_entity_poly.pdbx_seq_one_letter_code
_entity_poly.pdbx_strand_id
1 'polypeptide(L)'
;MEFNDALSISMDDFSSNEDLEIPEVLPMMAVRDVVVFNYMILPLFVGRPSSVEAVNEAMNTNKLLMLVTQKDATKDNPGKDDLYKVGMVCMVMRTLKLPDGRLKVLVQAVSKARVAEVVKEEPFYQAKVEVLEDIELPEISVQVEAMMRNVREQTEKIMSLRGVLSADLMMIINNIEEPGRLADLVGSNLRLKVSEGQEVLEETDQVKRLTVVNKLLARELAVSTVQAKIQNEAKEEMTRSQREYYLREQIHALQKELGDPDERGQELDELEKKIRKTKMSKAVRKEANKQLSRMEMMHPDSSEATVIRTYIDWILDVPLEKSH
;
A
#
# COMPACT_ATOMS: atom_id res chain seq x y z
N MET A 1 -3.57 9.42 30.22
CA MET A 1 -3.62 9.04 28.79
C MET A 1 -5.08 9.09 28.39
N GLU A 2 -5.51 10.25 27.92
CA GLU A 2 -6.84 10.44 27.35
C GLU A 2 -6.62 11.08 25.99
N PHE A 3 -6.70 10.26 24.95
CA PHE A 3 -6.92 10.73 23.59
C PHE A 3 -8.40 11.07 23.51
N ASN A 4 -8.74 12.36 23.58
CA ASN A 4 -10.11 12.82 23.41
C ASN A 4 -10.20 13.71 22.17
N ASP A 5 -10.69 13.10 21.09
CA ASP A 5 -11.87 13.53 20.34
C ASP A 5 -12.01 15.04 20.02
N ALA A 6 -11.28 15.51 19.01
CA ALA A 6 -11.52 16.80 18.35
C ALA A 6 -11.31 16.70 16.82
N LEU A 7 -11.84 15.63 16.22
CA LEU A 7 -11.82 15.36 14.77
C LEU A 7 -13.22 15.53 14.13
N SER A 8 -14.03 16.48 14.60
CA SER A 8 -15.21 16.92 13.85
C SER A 8 -14.82 18.03 12.89
N ILE A 9 -14.34 17.67 11.70
CA ILE A 9 -14.27 18.62 10.58
C ILE A 9 -15.72 18.84 10.12
N SER A 10 -16.28 20.01 10.38
CA SER A 10 -17.62 20.40 9.93
C SER A 10 -17.65 20.64 8.42
N MET A 11 -18.77 20.32 7.76
CA MET A 11 -19.00 20.57 6.33
C MET A 11 -18.77 22.03 5.92
N ASP A 12 -18.93 22.99 6.84
CA ASP A 12 -18.74 24.42 6.59
C ASP A 12 -17.27 24.85 6.39
N ASP A 13 -16.29 24.03 6.78
CA ASP A 13 -14.86 24.33 6.56
C ASP A 13 -14.44 24.17 5.08
N PHE A 14 -15.28 23.55 4.25
CA PHE A 14 -14.98 23.29 2.84
C PHE A 14 -15.55 24.34 1.87
N SER A 15 -16.41 25.26 2.33
CA SER A 15 -17.28 26.06 1.45
C SER A 15 -17.04 27.57 1.45
N SER A 16 -15.89 28.10 1.87
CA SER A 16 -15.62 29.54 1.71
C SER A 16 -14.13 29.86 1.53
N ASN A 17 -13.63 29.69 0.30
CA ASN A 17 -12.33 30.25 -0.13
C ASN A 17 -12.51 31.35 -1.20
N GLU A 18 -13.73 31.84 -1.43
CA GLU A 18 -14.02 32.83 -2.49
C GLU A 18 -13.38 34.22 -2.25
N ASP A 19 -12.89 34.49 -1.04
CA ASP A 19 -12.25 35.77 -0.67
C ASP A 19 -10.74 35.65 -0.37
N LEU A 20 -10.09 34.53 -0.70
CA LEU A 20 -8.66 34.39 -0.44
C LEU A 20 -7.83 35.17 -1.48
N GLU A 21 -7.38 36.37 -1.13
CA GLU A 21 -6.42 37.11 -1.95
C GLU A 21 -5.06 36.38 -1.98
N ILE A 22 -4.75 35.75 -3.11
CA ILE A 22 -3.47 35.09 -3.36
C ILE A 22 -2.44 36.15 -3.81
N PRO A 23 -1.37 36.39 -3.03
CA PRO A 23 -0.30 37.31 -3.43
C PRO A 23 0.37 36.84 -4.72
N GLU A 24 0.84 37.81 -5.51
CA GLU A 24 1.57 37.54 -6.75
C GLU A 24 2.88 36.77 -6.51
N VAL A 25 3.51 36.95 -5.34
CA VAL A 25 4.77 36.27 -4.97
C VAL A 25 4.57 35.47 -3.69
N LEU A 26 4.88 34.18 -3.74
CA LEU A 26 4.78 33.26 -2.61
C LEU A 26 6.11 32.54 -2.33
N PRO A 27 6.39 32.18 -1.06
CA PRO A 27 7.42 31.20 -0.76
C PRO A 27 7.06 29.86 -1.40
N MET A 28 8.02 29.24 -2.06
CA MET A 28 7.86 28.00 -2.80
C MET A 28 8.59 26.85 -2.10
N MET A 29 7.89 25.74 -1.93
CA MET A 29 8.44 24.51 -1.34
C MET A 29 8.27 23.33 -2.29
N ALA A 30 9.38 22.62 -2.52
CA ALA A 30 9.40 21.42 -3.33
C ALA A 30 8.97 20.20 -2.49
N VAL A 31 7.94 19.47 -2.95
CA VAL A 31 7.47 18.22 -2.33
C VAL A 31 7.96 16.99 -3.09
N ARG A 32 8.06 15.85 -2.40
CA ARG A 32 8.52 14.56 -2.95
C ARG A 32 7.39 13.55 -2.97
N ASP A 33 7.37 12.71 -4.01
CA ASP A 33 6.50 11.53 -4.11
C ASP A 33 5.00 11.80 -3.91
N VAL A 34 4.57 13.05 -4.02
CA VAL A 34 3.17 13.44 -3.86
C VAL A 34 2.84 14.59 -4.80
N VAL A 35 1.69 14.47 -5.45
CA VAL A 35 1.03 15.56 -6.17
C VAL A 35 -0.13 15.99 -5.30
N VAL A 36 -0.18 17.28 -4.99
CA VAL A 36 -1.23 17.86 -4.15
C VAL A 36 -2.38 18.28 -5.05
N PHE A 37 -3.60 17.88 -4.70
CA PHE A 37 -4.82 18.23 -5.41
C PHE A 37 -5.63 19.26 -4.62
N ASN A 38 -6.61 19.88 -5.28
CA ASN A 38 -7.49 20.84 -4.63
C ASN A 38 -8.24 20.21 -3.44
N TYR A 39 -8.47 21.01 -2.39
CA TYR A 39 -9.09 20.62 -1.12
C TYR A 39 -8.35 19.55 -0.29
N MET A 40 -7.20 19.07 -0.76
CA MET A 40 -6.41 18.08 -0.03
C MET A 40 -5.81 18.70 1.24
N ILE A 41 -6.03 18.04 2.39
CA ILE A 41 -5.35 18.35 3.64
C ILE A 41 -4.33 17.26 3.90
N LEU A 42 -3.05 17.61 3.97
CA LEU A 42 -1.99 16.64 4.20
C LEU A 42 -0.93 17.11 5.20
N PRO A 43 -0.44 16.21 6.07
CA PRO A 43 0.72 16.49 6.89
C PRO A 43 2.01 16.33 6.07
N LEU A 44 2.84 17.36 6.07
CA LEU A 44 4.17 17.36 5.47
C LEU A 44 5.26 17.37 6.54
N PHE A 45 6.25 16.50 6.38
CA PHE A 45 7.45 16.48 7.20
C PHE A 45 8.56 17.25 6.48
N VAL A 46 8.93 18.40 7.03
CA VAL A 46 9.87 19.34 6.44
C VAL A 46 11.17 19.29 7.23
N GLY A 47 12.25 18.87 6.57
CA GLY A 47 13.57 18.76 7.20
C GLY A 47 14.70 19.50 6.48
N ARG A 48 14.48 19.95 5.23
CA ARG A 48 15.49 20.73 4.50
C ARG A 48 15.52 22.17 5.04
N PRO A 49 16.71 22.76 5.28
CA PRO A 49 16.80 24.14 5.77
C PRO A 49 16.00 25.14 4.93
N SER A 50 16.13 25.09 3.59
CA SER A 50 15.38 25.97 2.69
C SER A 50 13.86 25.80 2.79
N SER A 51 13.38 24.57 2.96
CA SER A 51 11.94 24.31 3.12
C SER A 51 11.42 24.77 4.49
N VAL A 52 12.24 24.65 5.55
CA VAL A 52 11.91 25.19 6.88
C VAL A 52 11.80 26.71 6.82
N GLU A 53 12.73 27.40 6.15
CA GLU A 53 12.67 28.85 5.97
C GLU A 53 11.46 29.28 5.15
N ALA A 54 11.11 28.57 4.07
CA ALA A 54 9.90 28.87 3.29
C ALA A 54 8.63 28.79 4.14
N VAL A 55 8.51 27.77 5.00
CA VAL A 55 7.38 27.61 5.91
C VAL A 55 7.34 28.73 6.96
N ASN A 56 8.49 29.09 7.54
CA ASN A 56 8.57 30.18 8.50
C ASN A 56 8.16 31.52 7.85
N GLU A 57 8.60 31.80 6.63
CA GLU A 57 8.22 32.99 5.88
C GLU A 57 6.70 33.03 5.63
N ALA A 58 6.12 31.92 5.17
CA ALA A 58 4.68 31.84 4.97
C ALA A 58 3.91 32.11 6.27
N MET A 59 4.35 31.52 7.39
CA MET A 59 3.72 31.74 8.70
C MET A 59 3.80 33.19 9.19
N ASN A 60 4.82 33.94 8.78
CA ASN A 60 5.01 35.36 9.13
C ASN A 60 4.29 36.33 8.19
N THR A 61 3.76 35.85 7.07
CA THR A 61 3.09 36.66 6.05
C THR A 61 1.59 36.32 5.98
N ASN A 62 1.13 35.68 4.91
CA ASN A 62 -0.29 35.38 4.63
C ASN A 62 -0.63 33.89 4.86
N LYS A 63 0.31 33.12 5.44
CA LYS A 63 0.19 31.66 5.65
C LYS A 63 0.05 30.85 4.36
N LEU A 64 0.40 31.43 3.21
CA LEU A 64 0.31 30.77 1.91
C LEU A 64 1.68 30.31 1.43
N LEU A 65 1.69 29.14 0.79
CA LEU A 65 2.86 28.49 0.20
C LEU A 65 2.53 28.01 -1.20
N MET A 66 3.47 28.15 -2.13
CA MET A 66 3.40 27.44 -3.39
C MET A 66 4.05 26.06 -3.25
N LEU A 67 3.28 24.99 -3.35
CA LEU A 67 3.79 23.63 -3.37
C LEU A 67 3.93 23.13 -4.80
N VAL A 68 5.13 22.70 -5.16
CA VAL A 68 5.43 22.09 -6.46
C VAL A 68 6.12 20.74 -6.27
N THR A 69 5.72 19.78 -7.07
CA THR A 69 6.28 18.43 -7.00
C THR A 69 7.62 18.35 -7.73
N GLN A 70 8.54 17.55 -7.18
CA GLN A 70 9.81 17.22 -7.84
C GLN A 70 9.59 16.19 -8.93
N LYS A 71 10.27 16.35 -10.08
CA LYS A 71 10.30 15.35 -11.15
C LYS A 71 11.04 14.09 -10.73
N ASP A 72 12.14 14.26 -9.99
CA ASP A 72 12.94 13.19 -9.42
C ASP A 72 12.99 13.32 -7.90
N ALA A 73 12.33 12.39 -7.20
CA ALA A 73 12.25 12.38 -5.75
C ALA A 73 13.59 12.03 -5.06
N THR A 74 14.53 11.41 -5.79
CA THR A 74 15.84 11.01 -5.24
C THR A 74 16.78 12.19 -5.03
N LYS A 75 16.50 13.34 -5.66
CA LYS A 75 17.34 14.54 -5.55
C LYS A 75 17.10 15.27 -4.23
N ASP A 76 18.15 15.46 -3.44
CA ASP A 76 18.09 16.15 -2.14
C ASP A 76 17.93 17.66 -2.25
N ASN A 77 18.56 18.28 -3.24
CA ASN A 77 18.44 19.71 -3.49
C ASN A 77 18.01 19.91 -4.94
N PRO A 78 16.70 19.91 -5.22
CA PRO A 78 16.20 20.16 -6.57
C PRO A 78 16.46 21.62 -6.97
N GLY A 79 17.03 21.80 -8.16
CA GLY A 79 17.05 23.07 -8.86
C GLY A 79 15.68 23.36 -9.48
N LYS A 80 15.48 24.59 -9.96
CA LYS A 80 14.22 25.01 -10.59
C LYS A 80 13.76 24.12 -11.75
N ASP A 81 14.69 23.59 -12.54
CA ASP A 81 14.38 22.75 -13.71
C ASP A 81 13.97 21.31 -13.33
N ASP A 82 14.27 20.89 -12.10
CA ASP A 82 13.86 19.60 -11.55
C ASP A 82 12.43 19.62 -10.97
N LEU A 83 11.78 20.78 -10.97
CA LEU A 83 10.43 20.96 -10.44
C LEU A 83 9.42 21.01 -11.58
N TYR A 84 8.20 20.56 -11.29
CA TYR A 84 7.06 20.87 -12.15
C TYR A 84 6.70 22.36 -12.05
N LYS A 85 6.12 22.90 -13.13
CA LYS A 85 5.72 24.31 -13.19
C LYS A 85 4.35 24.55 -12.59
N VAL A 86 3.48 23.55 -12.59
CA VAL A 86 2.15 23.63 -12.01
C VAL A 86 2.15 22.91 -10.67
N GLY A 87 1.50 23.53 -9.70
CA GLY A 87 1.38 23.02 -8.35
C GLY A 87 0.14 23.60 -7.68
N MET A 88 0.14 23.61 -6.35
CA MET A 88 -0.96 24.12 -5.55
C MET A 88 -0.48 25.23 -4.63
N VAL A 89 -1.24 26.32 -4.62
CA VAL A 89 -1.21 27.27 -3.51
C VAL A 89 -1.90 26.59 -2.33
N CYS A 90 -1.16 26.47 -1.23
CA CYS A 90 -1.60 25.81 -0.02
C CYS A 90 -1.52 26.77 1.16
N MET A 91 -2.53 26.70 2.04
CA MET A 91 -2.53 27.39 3.31
C MET A 91 -1.89 26.51 4.39
N VAL A 92 -0.98 27.09 5.16
CA VAL A 92 -0.40 26.47 6.35
C VAL A 92 -1.41 26.59 7.48
N MET A 93 -2.06 25.48 7.81
CA MET A 93 -3.03 25.43 8.91
C MET A 93 -2.33 25.45 10.26
N ARG A 94 -1.33 24.57 10.44
CA ARG A 94 -0.63 24.36 11.72
C ARG A 94 0.81 23.90 11.50
N THR A 95 1.70 24.27 12.42
CA THR A 95 3.09 23.81 12.45
C THR A 95 3.43 23.24 13.83
N LEU A 96 4.14 22.11 13.86
CA LEU A 96 4.70 21.51 15.07
C LEU A 96 6.21 21.33 14.89
N LYS A 97 6.99 21.97 15.77
CA LYS A 97 8.44 21.78 15.85
C LYS A 97 8.74 20.46 16.54
N LEU A 98 9.48 19.59 15.86
CA LEU A 98 9.98 18.33 16.41
C LEU A 98 11.29 18.58 17.19
N PRO A 99 11.64 17.75 18.19
CA PRO A 99 12.86 17.91 18.99
C PRO A 99 14.17 17.85 18.17
N ASP A 100 14.12 17.25 16.98
CA ASP A 100 15.24 17.11 16.05
C ASP A 100 15.42 18.33 15.11
N GLY A 101 14.61 19.38 15.28
CA GLY A 101 14.65 20.58 14.46
C GLY A 101 13.81 20.52 13.18
N ARG A 102 13.17 19.37 12.86
CA ARG A 102 12.24 19.26 11.73
C ARG A 102 10.89 19.90 12.05
N LEU A 103 10.16 20.30 11.02
CA LEU A 103 8.79 20.77 11.13
C LEU A 103 7.81 19.72 10.63
N LYS A 104 6.77 19.43 11.41
CA LYS A 104 5.56 18.78 10.91
C LYS A 104 4.53 19.88 10.62
N VAL A 105 4.16 20.02 9.36
CA VAL A 105 3.28 21.08 8.88
C VAL A 105 2.00 20.47 8.36
N LEU A 106 0.84 20.97 8.78
CA LEU A 106 -0.45 20.61 8.19
C LEU A 106 -0.82 21.69 7.19
N VAL A 107 -0.98 21.30 5.92
CA VAL A 107 -1.32 22.21 4.82
C VAL A 107 -2.66 21.82 4.20
N GLN A 108 -3.41 22.82 3.75
CA GLN A 108 -4.63 22.65 2.95
C GLN A 108 -4.40 23.24 1.58
N ALA A 109 -4.65 22.48 0.52
CA ALA A 109 -4.62 22.98 -0.83
C ALA A 109 -5.83 23.87 -1.10
N VAL A 110 -5.60 25.06 -1.66
CA VAL A 110 -6.63 26.08 -1.87
C VAL A 110 -6.89 26.32 -3.34
N SER A 111 -5.83 26.51 -4.12
CA SER A 111 -5.98 26.85 -5.54
C SER A 111 -4.83 26.32 -6.38
N LYS A 112 -5.13 25.97 -7.62
CA LYS A 112 -4.15 25.53 -8.60
C LYS A 112 -3.40 26.74 -9.14
N ALA A 113 -2.09 26.65 -9.25
CA ALA A 113 -1.29 27.74 -9.80
C ALA A 113 -0.10 27.25 -10.61
N ARG A 114 0.38 28.11 -11.49
CA ARG A 114 1.61 27.95 -12.23
C ARG A 114 2.68 28.87 -11.65
N VAL A 115 3.90 28.34 -11.52
CA VAL A 115 5.11 29.13 -11.29
C VAL A 115 5.46 29.85 -12.59
N ALA A 116 5.22 31.16 -12.63
CA ALA A 116 5.56 32.00 -13.77
C ALA A 116 7.07 32.32 -13.78
N GLU A 117 7.63 32.66 -12.62
CA GLU A 117 9.03 33.03 -12.47
C GLU A 117 9.53 32.70 -11.05
N VAL A 118 10.79 32.27 -10.93
CA VAL A 118 11.48 32.16 -9.64
C VAL A 118 12.25 33.46 -9.41
N VAL A 119 11.75 34.31 -8.50
CA VAL A 119 12.29 35.66 -8.25
C VAL A 119 13.46 35.65 -7.25
N LYS A 120 13.59 34.59 -6.45
CA LYS A 120 14.66 34.41 -5.46
C LYS A 120 14.91 32.92 -5.24
N GLU A 121 16.17 32.53 -5.04
CA GLU A 121 16.56 31.12 -4.79
C GLU A 121 17.03 30.87 -3.34
N GLU A 122 17.68 31.84 -2.70
CA GLU A 122 18.20 31.72 -1.32
C GLU A 122 17.53 32.70 -0.35
N PRO A 123 17.33 32.34 0.94
CA PRO A 123 17.59 31.04 1.56
C PRO A 123 16.55 29.96 1.19
N PHE A 124 15.51 30.35 0.47
CA PHE A 124 14.47 29.49 -0.08
C PHE A 124 13.94 30.10 -1.38
N TYR A 125 13.24 29.29 -2.17
CA TYR A 125 12.65 29.78 -3.41
C TYR A 125 11.47 30.72 -3.14
N GLN A 126 11.47 31.89 -3.77
CA GLN A 126 10.27 32.70 -3.93
C GLN A 126 9.86 32.68 -5.39
N ALA A 127 8.58 32.45 -5.65
CA ALA A 127 8.04 32.31 -6.98
C ALA A 127 6.90 33.29 -7.19
N LYS A 128 6.89 33.91 -8.38
CA LYS A 128 5.71 34.58 -8.91
C LYS A 128 4.72 33.52 -9.37
N VAL A 129 3.50 33.57 -8.83
CA VAL A 129 2.45 32.59 -9.07
C VAL A 129 1.33 33.17 -9.93
N GLU A 130 0.85 32.37 -10.87
CA GLU A 130 -0.31 32.65 -11.71
C GLU A 130 -1.38 31.61 -11.35
N VAL A 131 -2.51 32.06 -10.79
CA VAL A 131 -3.63 31.16 -10.47
C VAL A 131 -4.21 30.62 -11.77
N LEU A 132 -4.42 29.31 -11.83
CA LEU A 132 -5.03 28.63 -12.97
C LEU A 132 -6.49 28.35 -12.64
N GLU A 133 -7.38 29.08 -13.31
CA GLU A 133 -8.81 28.84 -13.24
C GLU A 133 -9.22 27.68 -14.15
N ASP A 134 -10.19 26.90 -13.68
CA ASP A 134 -10.80 25.86 -14.49
C ASP A 134 -11.67 26.48 -15.58
N ILE A 135 -11.71 25.85 -16.76
CA ILE A 135 -12.59 26.31 -17.83
C ILE A 135 -14.03 26.01 -17.39
N GLU A 136 -14.84 27.06 -17.25
CA GLU A 136 -16.25 26.91 -16.89
C GLU A 136 -17.01 26.11 -17.94
N LEU A 137 -17.84 25.18 -17.48
CA LEU A 137 -18.74 24.43 -18.34
C LEU A 137 -20.10 25.13 -18.34
N PRO A 138 -20.62 25.56 -19.51
CA PRO A 138 -21.92 26.21 -19.58
C PRO A 138 -23.07 25.27 -19.20
N GLU A 139 -22.92 23.96 -19.46
CA GLU A 139 -23.88 22.94 -19.04
C GLU A 139 -23.20 21.56 -18.95
N ILE A 140 -23.61 20.74 -17.97
CA ILE A 140 -23.13 19.36 -17.84
C ILE A 140 -23.95 18.48 -18.80
N SER A 141 -23.28 17.95 -19.84
CA SER A 141 -23.95 17.03 -20.76
C SER A 141 -24.27 15.68 -20.10
N VAL A 142 -25.29 14.98 -20.61
CA VAL A 142 -25.66 13.62 -20.18
C VAL A 142 -24.47 12.64 -20.22
N GLN A 143 -23.55 12.82 -21.17
CA GLN A 143 -22.34 12.00 -21.28
C GLN A 143 -21.40 12.22 -20.09
N VAL A 144 -21.24 13.48 -19.66
CA VAL A 144 -20.40 13.83 -18.50
C VAL A 144 -21.04 13.29 -17.22
N GLU A 145 -22.36 13.41 -17.05
CA GLU A 145 -23.07 12.83 -15.90
C GLU A 145 -22.88 11.31 -15.82
N ALA A 146 -23.02 10.60 -16.95
CA ALA A 146 -22.79 9.17 -17.02
C ALA A 146 -21.34 8.80 -16.64
N MET A 147 -20.36 9.60 -17.07
CA MET A 147 -18.97 9.42 -16.68
C MET A 147 -18.74 9.66 -15.19
N MET A 148 -19.36 10.70 -14.61
CA MET A 148 -19.30 10.95 -13.17
C MET A 148 -19.88 9.78 -12.37
N ARG A 149 -21.05 9.24 -12.76
CA ARG A 149 -21.62 8.03 -12.14
C ARG A 149 -20.66 6.86 -12.20
N ASN A 150 -20.05 6.61 -13.36
CA ASN A 150 -19.08 5.54 -13.53
C ASN A 150 -17.85 5.72 -12.61
N VAL A 151 -17.31 6.93 -12.52
CA VAL A 151 -16.20 7.27 -11.62
C VAL A 151 -16.55 7.00 -10.16
N ARG A 152 -17.76 7.37 -9.72
CA ARG A 152 -18.24 7.09 -8.34
C ARG A 152 -18.33 5.59 -8.08
N GLU A 153 -18.96 4.83 -8.98
CA GLU A 153 -19.08 3.36 -8.86
C GLU A 153 -17.72 2.65 -8.83
N GLN A 154 -16.78 3.07 -9.68
CA GLN A 154 -15.43 2.50 -9.69
C GLN A 154 -14.67 2.82 -8.40
N THR A 155 -14.80 4.05 -7.91
CA THR A 155 -14.16 4.49 -6.67
C THR A 155 -14.68 3.68 -5.48
N GLU A 156 -16.00 3.50 -5.39
CA GLU A 156 -16.64 2.68 -4.35
C GLU A 156 -16.10 1.25 -4.36
N LYS A 157 -16.02 0.61 -5.53
CA LYS A 157 -15.47 -0.74 -5.69
C LYS A 157 -14.02 -0.82 -5.23
N ILE A 158 -13.17 0.14 -5.64
CA ILE A 158 -11.76 0.17 -5.23
C ILE A 158 -11.64 0.33 -3.70
N MET A 159 -12.41 1.25 -3.11
CA MET A 159 -12.38 1.49 -1.66
C MET A 159 -12.88 0.28 -0.87
N SER A 160 -13.91 -0.40 -1.37
CA SER A 160 -14.42 -1.65 -0.80
C SER A 160 -13.36 -2.76 -0.84
N LEU A 161 -12.72 -2.98 -1.99
CA LEU A 161 -11.65 -3.98 -2.15
C LEU A 161 -10.44 -3.72 -1.24
N ARG A 162 -10.15 -2.45 -0.95
CA ARG A 162 -9.07 -2.04 -0.05
C ARG A 162 -9.46 -2.05 1.43
N GLY A 163 -10.75 -2.21 1.76
CA GLY A 163 -11.25 -2.18 3.13
C GLY A 163 -11.20 -0.79 3.79
N VAL A 164 -11.22 0.28 3.00
CA VAL A 164 -11.15 1.68 3.50
C VAL A 164 -12.45 2.45 3.22
N LEU A 165 -13.51 1.74 2.81
CA LEU A 165 -14.81 2.34 2.52
C LEU A 165 -15.46 2.84 3.82
N SER A 166 -15.74 4.15 3.89
CA SER A 166 -16.53 4.77 4.95
C SER A 166 -17.77 5.45 4.39
N ALA A 167 -18.85 5.48 5.18
CA ALA A 167 -20.11 6.10 4.79
C ALA A 167 -19.95 7.61 4.53
N ASP A 168 -19.19 8.29 5.39
CA ASP A 168 -18.94 9.74 5.27
C ASP A 168 -18.23 10.09 3.96
N LEU A 169 -17.24 9.29 3.56
CA LEU A 169 -16.48 9.51 2.33
C LEU A 169 -17.36 9.30 1.09
N MET A 170 -18.24 8.29 1.10
CA MET A 170 -19.19 8.06 0.02
C MET A 170 -20.23 9.18 -0.06
N MET A 171 -20.69 9.72 1.06
CA MET A 171 -21.60 10.86 1.08
C MET A 171 -20.95 12.09 0.41
N ILE A 172 -19.69 12.37 0.72
CA ILE A 172 -18.93 13.46 0.10
C ILE A 172 -18.81 13.26 -1.41
N ILE A 173 -18.38 12.07 -1.86
CA ILE A 173 -18.20 11.76 -3.29
C ILE A 173 -19.52 11.87 -4.07
N ASN A 174 -20.64 11.46 -3.47
CA ASN A 174 -21.96 11.48 -4.11
C ASN A 174 -22.55 12.89 -4.22
N ASN A 175 -22.23 13.79 -3.29
CA ASN A 175 -22.74 15.16 -3.27
C ASN A 175 -21.96 16.13 -4.19
N ILE A 176 -20.84 15.71 -4.77
CA ILE A 176 -20.07 16.56 -5.69
C ILE A 176 -20.74 16.57 -7.06
N GLU A 177 -21.20 17.74 -7.50
CA GLU A 177 -21.85 17.95 -8.80
C GLU A 177 -20.88 18.41 -9.90
N GLU A 178 -19.72 18.95 -9.51
CA GLU A 178 -18.71 19.43 -10.45
C GLU A 178 -17.74 18.33 -10.90
N PRO A 179 -17.53 18.12 -12.22
CA PRO A 179 -16.66 17.07 -12.73
C PRO A 179 -15.18 17.29 -12.37
N GLY A 180 -14.72 18.55 -12.35
CA GLY A 180 -13.35 18.90 -11.94
C GLY A 180 -13.07 18.54 -10.48
N ARG A 181 -13.96 18.94 -9.57
CA ARG A 181 -13.84 18.61 -8.13
C ARG A 181 -13.89 17.11 -7.88
N LEU A 182 -14.76 16.39 -8.59
CA LEU A 182 -14.84 14.93 -8.48
C LEU A 182 -13.52 14.28 -8.92
N ALA A 183 -12.95 14.75 -10.04
CA ALA A 183 -11.68 14.25 -10.55
C ALA A 183 -10.53 14.51 -9.57
N ASP A 184 -10.44 15.69 -8.98
CA ASP A 184 -9.40 16.05 -7.99
C ASP A 184 -9.53 15.23 -6.70
N LEU A 185 -10.75 15.09 -6.16
CA LEU A 185 -10.99 14.30 -4.95
C LEU A 185 -10.62 12.83 -5.17
N VAL A 186 -11.07 12.24 -6.27
CA VAL A 186 -10.76 10.85 -6.60
C VAL A 186 -9.26 10.70 -6.87
N GLY A 187 -8.66 11.59 -7.65
CA GLY A 187 -7.24 11.62 -7.96
C GLY A 187 -6.36 11.64 -6.71
N SER A 188 -6.73 12.42 -5.70
CA SER A 188 -6.02 12.52 -4.43
C SER A 188 -6.03 11.23 -3.59
N ASN A 189 -7.05 10.38 -3.78
CA ASN A 189 -7.20 9.10 -3.07
C ASN A 189 -6.62 7.92 -3.87
N LEU A 190 -6.27 8.14 -5.14
CA LEU A 190 -5.56 7.17 -5.94
C LEU A 190 -4.05 7.26 -5.67
N ARG A 191 -3.41 6.10 -5.56
CA ARG A 191 -1.95 6.00 -5.40
C ARG A 191 -1.27 6.12 -6.77
N LEU A 192 -1.47 7.27 -7.41
CA LEU A 192 -0.95 7.55 -8.76
C LEU A 192 0.57 7.72 -8.74
N LYS A 193 1.20 7.40 -9.86
CA LYS A 193 2.59 7.82 -10.09
C LYS A 193 2.62 9.35 -10.20
N VAL A 194 3.72 9.97 -9.78
CA VAL A 194 3.89 11.44 -9.82
C VAL A 194 3.58 12.00 -11.21
N SER A 195 4.07 11.36 -12.29
CA SER A 195 3.79 11.81 -13.66
C SER A 195 2.30 11.80 -14.02
N GLU A 196 1.56 10.78 -13.55
CA GLU A 196 0.13 10.62 -13.84
C GLU A 196 -0.69 11.59 -12.98
N GLY A 197 -0.34 11.76 -11.71
CA GLY A 197 -0.97 12.75 -10.84
C GLY A 197 -0.75 14.18 -11.38
N GLN A 198 0.44 14.45 -11.90
CA GLN A 198 0.76 15.75 -12.48
C GLN A 198 -0.01 16.01 -13.78
N GLU A 199 -0.17 15.00 -14.64
CA GLU A 199 -1.02 15.09 -15.84
C GLU A 199 -2.46 15.48 -15.48
N VAL A 200 -3.02 14.91 -14.41
CA VAL A 200 -4.35 15.27 -13.90
C VAL A 200 -4.37 16.70 -13.34
N LEU A 201 -3.35 17.08 -12.57
CA LEU A 201 -3.26 18.41 -11.97
C LEU A 201 -3.15 19.52 -13.04
N GLU A 202 -2.37 19.28 -14.10
CA GLU A 202 -2.11 20.26 -15.16
C GLU A 202 -3.29 20.49 -16.10
N GLU A 203 -4.23 19.56 -16.17
CA GLU A 203 -5.41 19.68 -17.04
C GLU A 203 -6.42 20.68 -16.47
N THR A 204 -6.70 21.77 -17.18
CA THR A 204 -7.65 22.82 -16.78
C THR A 204 -9.06 22.56 -17.30
N ASP A 205 -9.21 21.69 -18.32
CA ASP A 205 -10.50 21.26 -18.83
C ASP A 205 -11.07 20.16 -17.90
N GLN A 206 -12.17 20.48 -17.22
CA GLN A 206 -12.79 19.60 -16.24
C GLN A 206 -13.21 18.25 -16.83
N VAL A 207 -13.70 18.22 -18.08
CA VAL A 207 -14.17 17.00 -18.75
C VAL A 207 -12.98 16.13 -19.14
N LYS A 208 -11.92 16.73 -19.68
CA LYS A 208 -10.69 16.00 -19.97
C LYS A 208 -10.05 15.44 -18.71
N ARG A 209 -9.99 16.24 -17.63
CA ARG A 209 -9.47 15.79 -16.33
C ARG A 209 -10.23 14.57 -15.82
N LEU A 210 -11.57 14.63 -15.83
CA LEU A 210 -12.42 13.52 -15.44
C LEU A 210 -12.22 12.28 -16.33
N THR A 211 -11.99 12.49 -17.63
CA THR A 211 -11.69 11.40 -18.59
C THR A 211 -10.37 10.70 -18.25
N VAL A 212 -9.31 11.47 -17.96
CA VAL A 212 -8.00 10.94 -17.56
C VAL A 212 -8.13 10.14 -16.26
N VAL A 213 -8.79 10.71 -15.25
CA VAL A 213 -9.01 10.04 -13.96
C VAL A 213 -9.83 8.76 -14.12
N ASN A 214 -10.90 8.76 -14.93
CA ASN A 214 -11.69 7.57 -15.21
C ASN A 214 -10.85 6.44 -15.84
N LYS A 215 -9.95 6.78 -16.76
CA LYS A 215 -9.03 5.79 -17.36
C LYS A 215 -8.05 5.23 -16.32
N LEU A 216 -7.51 6.08 -15.44
CA LEU A 216 -6.60 5.66 -14.37
C LEU A 216 -7.32 4.78 -13.35
N LEU A 217 -8.55 5.13 -12.98
CA LEU A 217 -9.42 4.34 -12.10
C LEU A 217 -9.68 2.95 -12.67
N ALA A 218 -10.02 2.83 -13.95
CA ALA A 218 -10.30 1.54 -14.56
C ALA A 218 -9.09 0.60 -14.47
N ARG A 219 -7.88 1.14 -14.67
CA ARG A 219 -6.62 0.39 -14.50
C ARG A 219 -6.40 0.00 -13.04
N GLU A 220 -6.63 0.92 -12.11
CA GLU A 220 -6.45 0.67 -10.67
C GLU A 220 -7.44 -0.36 -10.13
N LEU A 221 -8.68 -0.35 -10.62
CA LEU A 221 -9.70 -1.35 -10.29
C LEU A 221 -9.28 -2.74 -10.75
N ALA A 222 -8.72 -2.87 -11.96
CA ALA A 222 -8.21 -4.16 -12.45
C ALA A 222 -7.09 -4.69 -11.56
N VAL A 223 -6.13 -3.83 -11.18
CA VAL A 223 -5.03 -4.20 -10.26
C VAL A 223 -5.57 -4.61 -8.89
N SER A 224 -6.44 -3.79 -8.30
CA SER A 224 -7.04 -4.04 -6.99
C SER A 224 -7.84 -5.34 -6.96
N THR A 225 -8.54 -5.68 -8.04
CA THR A 225 -9.31 -6.93 -8.16
C THR A 225 -8.39 -8.16 -8.16
N VAL A 226 -7.28 -8.11 -8.89
CA VAL A 226 -6.29 -9.20 -8.91
C VAL A 226 -5.63 -9.35 -7.54
N GLN A 227 -5.26 -8.24 -6.89
CA GLN A 227 -4.67 -8.27 -5.55
C GLN A 227 -5.63 -8.87 -4.52
N ALA A 228 -6.90 -8.47 -4.53
CA ALA A 228 -7.92 -9.02 -3.63
C ALA A 228 -8.13 -10.52 -3.86
N LYS A 229 -8.10 -10.98 -5.13
CA LYS A 229 -8.18 -12.40 -5.46
C LYS A 229 -7.00 -13.19 -4.88
N ILE A 230 -5.77 -12.71 -5.07
CA ILE A 230 -4.57 -13.36 -4.53
C ILE A 230 -4.62 -13.42 -2.99
N GLN A 231 -5.05 -12.33 -2.34
CA GLN A 231 -5.19 -12.30 -0.88
C GLN A 231 -6.23 -13.31 -0.38
N ASN A 232 -7.36 -13.45 -1.08
CA ASN A 232 -8.39 -14.41 -0.71
C ASN A 232 -7.89 -15.85 -0.90
N GLU A 233 -7.25 -16.18 -2.01
CA GLU A 233 -6.68 -17.51 -2.27
C GLU A 233 -5.63 -17.88 -1.20
N ALA A 234 -4.72 -16.96 -0.88
CA ALA A 234 -3.72 -17.18 0.18
C ALA A 234 -4.38 -17.39 1.56
N LYS A 235 -5.46 -16.67 1.86
CA LYS A 235 -6.20 -16.80 3.12
C LYS A 235 -6.94 -18.14 3.20
N GLU A 236 -7.52 -18.62 2.10
CA GLU A 236 -8.17 -19.93 2.02
C GLU A 236 -7.17 -21.07 2.22
N GLU A 237 -6.00 -21.02 1.55
CA GLU A 237 -4.94 -22.00 1.74
C GLU A 237 -4.44 -22.02 3.19
N MET A 238 -4.17 -20.84 3.77
CA MET A 238 -3.73 -20.74 5.17
C MET A 238 -4.77 -21.31 6.14
N THR A 239 -6.06 -21.02 5.92
CA THR A 239 -7.15 -21.56 6.74
C THR A 239 -7.24 -23.08 6.63
N ARG A 240 -7.04 -23.63 5.42
CA ARG A 240 -7.01 -25.07 5.20
C ARG A 240 -5.83 -25.73 5.91
N SER A 241 -4.62 -25.19 5.78
CA SER A 241 -3.43 -25.71 6.44
C SER A 241 -3.54 -25.63 7.97
N GLN A 242 -4.09 -24.55 8.52
CA GLN A 242 -4.35 -24.44 9.96
C GLN A 242 -5.37 -25.47 10.45
N ARG A 243 -6.45 -25.68 9.68
CA ARG A 243 -7.46 -26.70 10.00
C ARG A 243 -6.85 -28.10 9.96
N GLU A 244 -6.05 -28.42 8.94
CA GLU A 244 -5.36 -29.71 8.84
C GLU A 244 -4.36 -29.93 9.99
N TYR A 245 -3.59 -28.90 10.36
CA TYR A 245 -2.69 -28.95 11.52
C TYR A 245 -3.46 -29.22 12.81
N TYR A 246 -4.53 -28.47 13.06
CA TYR A 246 -5.37 -28.63 14.25
C TYR A 246 -6.00 -30.03 14.34
N LEU A 247 -6.52 -30.56 13.23
CA LEU A 247 -7.09 -31.91 13.18
C LEU A 247 -6.04 -32.99 13.45
N ARG A 248 -4.81 -32.83 12.94
CA ARG A 248 -3.72 -33.78 13.23
C ARG A 248 -3.33 -33.78 14.71
N GLU A 249 -3.22 -32.60 15.32
CA GLU A 249 -3.01 -32.46 16.76
C GLU A 249 -4.12 -33.12 17.57
N GLN A 250 -5.39 -32.93 17.19
CA GLN A 250 -6.53 -33.59 17.85
C GLN A 250 -6.48 -35.12 17.74
N ILE A 251 -6.15 -35.67 16.57
CA ILE A 251 -5.99 -37.12 16.39
C ILE A 251 -4.87 -37.64 17.30
N HIS A 252 -3.73 -36.96 17.34
CA HIS A 252 -2.61 -37.34 18.18
C HIS A 252 -2.95 -37.27 19.67
N ALA A 253 -3.74 -36.27 20.10
CA ALA A 253 -4.23 -36.16 21.48
C ALA A 253 -5.21 -37.29 21.83
N LEU A 254 -6.17 -37.60 20.93
CA LEU A 254 -7.11 -38.72 21.11
C LEU A 254 -6.39 -40.07 21.18
N GLN A 255 -5.43 -40.33 20.29
CA GLN A 255 -4.62 -41.57 20.32
C GLN A 255 -3.87 -41.73 21.65
N LYS A 256 -3.36 -40.62 22.21
CA LYS A 256 -2.69 -40.60 23.52
C LYS A 256 -3.65 -40.84 24.69
N GLU A 257 -4.90 -40.36 24.61
CA GLU A 257 -5.94 -40.60 25.65
C GLU A 257 -6.59 -41.98 25.56
N LEU A 258 -6.73 -42.54 24.35
CA LEU A 258 -7.27 -43.89 24.11
C LEU A 258 -6.32 -45.01 24.57
N GLY A 259 -5.07 -44.68 24.89
CA GLY A 259 -4.12 -45.64 25.44
C GLY A 259 -3.70 -46.73 24.47
N ASP A 260 -3.90 -46.54 23.17
CA ASP A 260 -3.32 -47.40 22.14
C ASP A 260 -1.82 -47.08 22.11
N PRO A 261 -0.94 -47.97 22.58
CA PRO A 261 0.48 -47.75 22.41
C PRO A 261 0.71 -47.70 20.90
N ASP A 262 1.42 -46.68 20.45
CA ASP A 262 1.84 -46.54 19.06
C ASP A 262 2.78 -47.72 18.71
N GLU A 263 2.22 -48.91 18.47
CA GLU A 263 2.95 -50.13 18.09
C GLU A 263 3.79 -49.86 16.85
N ARG A 264 3.28 -48.96 15.98
CA ARG A 264 3.96 -48.48 14.79
C ARG A 264 5.16 -47.58 15.13
N GLY A 265 5.00 -46.62 16.04
CA GLY A 265 6.10 -45.80 16.54
C GLY A 265 7.19 -46.65 17.21
N GLN A 266 6.79 -47.64 18.01
CA GLN A 266 7.72 -48.58 18.64
C GLN A 266 8.46 -49.44 17.62
N GLU A 267 7.78 -49.95 16.59
CA GLU A 267 8.40 -50.74 15.52
C GLU A 267 9.44 -49.93 14.72
N LEU A 268 9.13 -48.67 14.40
CA LEU A 268 10.05 -47.77 13.69
C LEU A 268 11.30 -47.46 14.53
N ASP A 269 11.12 -47.20 15.83
CA ASP A 269 12.22 -46.94 16.77
C ASP A 269 13.13 -48.16 16.95
N GLU A 270 12.55 -49.37 16.97
CA GLU A 270 13.32 -50.62 17.03
C GLU A 270 14.16 -50.84 15.77
N LEU A 271 13.60 -50.54 14.60
CA LEU A 271 14.32 -50.66 13.33
C LEU A 271 15.46 -49.66 13.21
N GLU A 272 15.26 -48.42 13.65
CA GLU A 272 16.32 -47.42 13.65
C GLU A 272 17.50 -47.86 14.54
N LYS A 273 17.20 -48.39 15.74
CA LYS A 273 18.22 -48.93 16.66
C LYS A 273 18.99 -50.09 16.03
N LYS A 274 18.31 -51.01 15.33
CA LYS A 274 18.95 -52.13 14.63
C LYS A 274 19.88 -51.64 13.51
N ILE A 275 19.44 -50.69 12.67
CA ILE A 275 20.27 -50.12 11.57
C ILE A 275 21.53 -49.43 12.11
N ARG A 276 21.44 -48.75 13.25
CA ARG A 276 22.60 -48.12 13.91
C ARG A 276 23.59 -49.15 14.46
N LYS A 277 23.08 -50.24 15.04
CA LYS A 277 23.89 -51.30 15.70
C LYS A 277 24.57 -52.24 14.71
N THR A 278 23.94 -52.53 13.57
CA THR A 278 24.51 -53.42 12.55
C THR A 278 25.69 -52.75 11.83
N LYS A 279 26.81 -53.49 11.71
CA LYS A 279 27.99 -53.05 10.96
C LYS A 279 27.71 -53.21 9.46
N MET A 280 27.42 -52.10 8.78
CA MET A 280 27.13 -52.04 7.36
C MET A 280 27.97 -50.96 6.66
N SER A 281 28.15 -51.06 5.34
CA SER A 281 28.86 -50.04 4.56
C SER A 281 28.07 -48.72 4.52
N LYS A 282 28.75 -47.59 4.26
CA LYS A 282 28.11 -46.26 4.19
C LYS A 282 26.98 -46.19 3.14
N ALA A 283 27.15 -46.90 2.02
CA ALA A 283 26.14 -46.94 0.95
C ALA A 283 24.87 -47.67 1.40
N VAL A 284 25.03 -48.84 2.04
CA VAL A 284 23.91 -49.64 2.54
C VAL A 284 23.15 -48.92 3.66
N ARG A 285 23.86 -48.26 4.58
CA ARG A 285 23.23 -47.48 5.65
C ARG A 285 22.39 -46.33 5.12
N LYS A 286 22.87 -45.64 4.08
CA LYS A 286 22.13 -44.55 3.45
C LYS A 286 20.83 -45.04 2.82
N GLU A 287 20.86 -46.19 2.15
CA GLU A 287 19.66 -46.76 1.53
C GLU A 287 18.68 -47.30 2.59
N ALA A 288 19.17 -47.96 3.65
CA ALA A 288 18.34 -48.43 4.76
C ALA A 288 17.59 -47.28 5.45
N ASN A 289 18.26 -46.16 5.73
CA ASN A 289 17.63 -44.98 6.32
C ASN A 289 16.59 -44.35 5.37
N LYS A 290 16.87 -44.32 4.06
CA LYS A 290 15.93 -43.79 3.06
C LYS A 290 14.64 -44.61 2.99
N GLN A 291 14.76 -45.93 3.07
CA GLN A 291 13.59 -46.82 3.09
C GLN A 291 12.83 -46.75 4.42
N LEU A 292 13.53 -46.58 5.55
CA LEU A 292 12.90 -46.36 6.86
C LEU A 292 12.04 -45.08 6.88
N SER A 293 12.58 -43.96 6.40
CA SER A 293 11.82 -42.70 6.27
C SER A 293 10.64 -42.83 5.30
N ARG A 294 10.76 -43.68 4.28
CA ARG A 294 9.67 -43.95 3.35
C ARG A 294 8.55 -44.77 4.02
N MET A 295 8.92 -45.75 4.84
CA MET A 295 7.98 -46.56 5.63
C MET A 295 7.23 -45.71 6.66
N GLU A 296 7.91 -44.75 7.31
CA GLU A 296 7.32 -43.81 8.27
C GLU A 296 6.17 -43.00 7.65
N MET A 297 6.28 -42.62 6.37
CA MET A 297 5.27 -41.84 5.65
C MET A 297 4.11 -42.65 5.05
N MET A 298 4.20 -43.98 5.03
CA MET A 298 3.22 -44.86 4.35
C MET A 298 2.10 -45.36 5.26
N HIS A 299 0.97 -45.79 4.69
CA HIS A 299 -0.08 -46.46 5.48
C HIS A 299 0.34 -47.92 5.79
N PRO A 300 0.18 -48.41 7.04
CA PRO A 300 0.68 -49.73 7.47
C PRO A 300 0.07 -50.90 6.70
N ASP A 301 -1.21 -50.81 6.32
CA ASP A 301 -1.90 -51.85 5.52
C ASP A 301 -1.56 -51.81 4.02
N SER A 302 -0.67 -50.91 3.60
CA SER A 302 -0.25 -50.87 2.20
C SER A 302 0.61 -52.08 1.88
N SER A 303 0.30 -52.77 0.77
CA SER A 303 1.17 -53.82 0.21
C SER A 303 2.62 -53.35 -0.01
N GLU A 304 2.85 -52.05 -0.23
CA GLU A 304 4.19 -51.47 -0.35
C GLU A 304 4.93 -51.37 0.99
N ALA A 305 4.21 -51.13 2.09
CA ALA A 305 4.79 -51.06 3.43
C ALA A 305 5.33 -52.42 3.88
N THR A 306 4.60 -53.51 3.61
CA THR A 306 5.05 -54.89 3.89
C THR A 306 6.31 -55.25 3.10
N VAL A 307 6.39 -54.81 1.84
CA VAL A 307 7.57 -55.02 0.98
C VAL A 307 8.79 -54.26 1.50
N ILE A 308 8.61 -52.99 1.89
CA ILE A 308 9.70 -52.17 2.45
C ILE A 308 10.16 -52.74 3.80
N ARG A 309 9.23 -53.18 4.65
CA ARG A 309 9.56 -53.83 5.93
C ARG A 309 10.44 -55.05 5.73
N THR A 310 10.03 -55.92 4.81
CA THR A 310 10.76 -57.14 4.47
C THR A 310 12.13 -56.81 3.86
N TYR A 311 12.22 -55.77 3.04
CA TYR A 311 13.48 -55.30 2.49
C TYR A 311 14.46 -54.80 3.57
N ILE A 312 13.97 -54.04 4.55
CA ILE A 312 14.76 -53.59 5.70
C ILE A 312 15.23 -54.78 6.54
N ASP A 313 14.37 -55.78 6.79
CA ASP A 313 14.76 -57.00 7.51
C ASP A 313 15.85 -57.77 6.76
N TRP A 314 15.75 -57.92 5.44
CA TRP A 314 16.79 -58.55 4.63
C TRP A 314 18.13 -57.82 4.72
N ILE A 315 18.13 -56.48 4.71
CA ILE A 315 19.37 -55.71 4.89
C ILE A 315 19.99 -55.95 6.27
N LEU A 316 19.16 -56.16 7.29
CA LEU A 316 19.60 -56.37 8.68
C LEU A 316 20.06 -57.81 8.94
N ASP A 317 19.46 -58.79 8.29
CA ASP A 317 19.73 -60.23 8.49
C ASP A 317 20.86 -60.76 7.61
N VAL A 318 21.14 -60.15 6.46
CA VAL A 318 22.25 -60.57 5.61
C VAL A 318 23.58 -60.24 6.30
N PRO A 319 24.49 -61.22 6.52
CA PRO A 319 25.81 -60.95 7.09
C PRO A 319 26.65 -60.18 6.08
N LEU A 320 26.65 -58.85 6.23
CA LEU A 320 27.47 -57.94 5.42
C LEU A 320 28.91 -57.93 5.94
N GLU A 321 29.59 -59.08 5.84
CA GLU A 321 31.05 -59.11 6.01
C GLU A 321 31.72 -58.35 4.87
N LYS A 322 32.74 -57.57 5.23
CA LYS A 322 33.51 -56.76 4.30
C LYS A 322 34.18 -57.67 3.26
N SER A 323 33.67 -57.70 2.03
CA SER A 323 34.52 -58.06 0.89
C SER A 323 35.58 -56.97 0.77
N HIS A 324 36.85 -57.41 0.76
CA HIS A 324 38.04 -56.61 0.50
C HIS A 324 37.89 -55.75 -0.77
#